data_AF-A0A508A6P1-F1
#
_entry.id   AF-A0A508A6P1-F1
#
_cell.length_a   1.000
_cell.length_b   1.000
_cell.length_c   1.000
_cell.angle_alpha   90.00
_cell.angle_beta   90.00
_cell.angle_gamma   90.00
#
_symmetry.space_group_name_H-M   'P 1'
#
loop_
_entity.id
_entity.type
_entity.pdbx_description
1 polymer ?
#
loop_
_entity_poly.entity_id
_entity_poly.type
_entity_poly.pdbx_seq_one_letter_code
_entity_poly.pdbx_strand_id
1 'polypeptide(L)'
;MSLMTIAHQSSVDLNWQSLLSTIVYAVLGVVLLMVFALLVNRIFRLDLRRELIEDQNIGLGLAFAGTAMAIAIIIAATILS
;
A
#
# COMPACT_ATOMS: atom_id res chain seq x y z
N MET A 1 -33.56 -10.00 -24.42
CA MET A 1 -32.54 -10.94 -23.89
C MET A 1 -31.23 -10.17 -23.67
N SER A 2 -31.18 -9.29 -22.65
CA SER A 2 -30.02 -8.40 -22.41
C SER A 2 -29.90 -7.93 -20.94
N LEU A 3 -30.58 -8.59 -20.00
CA LEU A 3 -30.51 -8.25 -18.56
C LEU A 3 -29.71 -9.29 -17.76
N MET A 4 -29.54 -10.53 -18.25
CA MET A 4 -28.76 -11.57 -17.56
C MET A 4 -27.24 -11.46 -17.75
N THR A 5 -26.77 -10.72 -18.76
CA THR A 5 -25.31 -10.55 -19.01
C THR A 5 -24.66 -9.60 -18.00
N ILE A 6 -25.42 -8.74 -17.32
CA ILE A 6 -24.88 -7.78 -16.32
C ILE A 6 -24.62 -8.47 -14.97
N ALA A 7 -25.17 -9.67 -14.74
CA ALA A 7 -25.01 -10.40 -13.48
C ALA A 7 -23.80 -11.38 -13.49
N HIS A 8 -23.02 -11.45 -14.57
CA HIS A 8 -21.96 -12.46 -14.69
C HIS A 8 -20.58 -11.92 -14.31
N GLN A 9 -19.99 -12.61 -13.33
CA GLN A 9 -18.58 -12.65 -12.95
C GLN A 9 -18.03 -11.53 -12.07
N SER A 10 -18.26 -11.70 -10.77
CA SER A 10 -17.17 -11.59 -9.78
C SER A 10 -17.36 -12.65 -8.70
N SER A 11 -17.30 -13.93 -9.09
CA SER A 11 -16.97 -14.96 -8.11
C SER A 11 -15.51 -14.71 -7.73
N VAL A 12 -15.28 -14.12 -6.54
CA VAL A 12 -13.94 -14.06 -5.96
C VAL A 12 -13.57 -15.49 -5.61
N ASP A 13 -12.94 -16.18 -6.55
CA ASP A 13 -12.51 -17.54 -6.35
C ASP A 13 -11.38 -17.52 -5.32
N LEU A 14 -11.66 -18.03 -4.11
CA LEU A 14 -10.72 -18.12 -3.00
C LEU A 14 -9.70 -19.23 -3.28
N ASN A 15 -8.79 -18.96 -4.21
CA ASN A 15 -7.72 -19.85 -4.57
C ASN A 15 -6.53 -19.67 -3.61
N TRP A 16 -5.86 -20.77 -3.24
CA TRP A 16 -4.67 -20.75 -2.40
C TRP A 16 -3.56 -19.88 -2.97
N GLN A 17 -3.36 -19.89 -4.30
CA GLN A 17 -2.38 -19.01 -4.93
C GLN A 17 -2.72 -17.52 -4.75
N SER A 18 -4.00 -17.14 -4.88
CA SER A 18 -4.47 -15.76 -4.71
C SER A 18 -4.36 -15.28 -3.26
N LEU A 19 -4.58 -16.16 -2.28
CA LEU A 19 -4.38 -15.85 -0.87
C LEU A 19 -2.89 -15.63 -0.57
N LEU A 20 -2.03 -16.50 -1.09
CA LEU A 20 -0.59 -16.42 -0.88
C LEU A 20 -0.01 -15.15 -1.51
N SER A 21 -0.41 -14.80 -2.74
CA SER A 21 0.03 -13.56 -3.38
C SER A 21 -0.42 -12.32 -2.58
N THR A 22 -1.67 -12.29 -2.13
CA THR A 22 -2.21 -11.18 -1.30
C THR A 22 -1.40 -11.00 -0.02
N ILE A 23 -1.07 -12.08 0.68
CA ILE A 23 -0.27 -12.01 1.92
C ILE A 23 1.15 -11.52 1.62
N VAL A 24 1.80 -12.06 0.58
CA VAL A 24 3.16 -11.67 0.18
C VAL A 24 3.23 -10.19 -0.17
N TYR A 25 2.27 -9.69 -0.97
CA TYR A 25 2.24 -8.28 -1.34
C TYR A 25 1.84 -7.36 -0.18
N ALA A 26 0.98 -7.80 0.74
CA ALA A 26 0.68 -7.04 1.95
C ALA A 26 1.94 -6.85 2.83
N VAL A 27 2.71 -7.93 3.04
CA VAL A 27 3.99 -7.87 3.76
C VAL A 27 4.98 -6.97 3.01
N LEU A 28 5.06 -7.11 1.69
CA LEU A 28 5.92 -6.26 0.86
C LEU A 28 5.57 -4.78 1.01
N GLY A 29 4.29 -4.42 1.03
CA GLY A 29 3.85 -3.05 1.24
C GLY A 29 4.29 -2.47 2.58
N VAL A 30 4.18 -3.25 3.67
CA VAL A 30 4.67 -2.85 5.00
C VAL A 30 6.18 -2.66 5.01
N VAL A 31 6.92 -3.59 4.39
CA VAL A 31 8.38 -3.49 4.28
C VAL A 31 8.80 -2.25 3.50
N LEU A 32 8.14 -1.96 2.37
CA LEU A 32 8.40 -0.75 1.57
C LEU A 32 8.15 0.53 2.36
N LEU A 33 7.07 0.59 3.14
CA LEU A 33 6.80 1.73 4.03
C LEU A 33 7.86 1.88 5.12
N MET A 34 8.33 0.78 5.71
CA MET A 34 9.40 0.81 6.71
C MET A 34 10.71 1.29 6.11
N VAL A 35 11.05 0.82 4.90
CA VAL A 35 12.21 1.28 4.13
C VAL A 35 12.09 2.77 3.83
N PHE A 36 10.92 3.26 3.41
CA PHE A 36 10.69 4.68 3.20
C PHE A 36 10.94 5.49 4.49
N ALA A 37 10.42 5.05 5.63
CA ALA A 37 10.64 5.68 6.93
C ALA A 37 12.14 5.83 7.22
N LEU A 38 12.89 4.74 7.03
CA LEU A 38 14.34 4.70 7.26
C LEU A 38 15.09 5.62 6.28
N LEU A 39 14.69 5.64 5.00
CA LEU A 39 15.28 6.53 4.00
C LEU A 39 15.07 7.99 4.37
N VAL A 40 13.86 8.40 4.72
CA VAL A 40 13.60 9.80 5.09
C VAL A 40 14.40 10.19 6.32
N ASN A 41 14.44 9.33 7.35
CA ASN A 41 15.24 9.55 8.56
C ASN A 41 16.73 9.71 8.23
N ARG A 42 17.25 8.89 7.31
CA ARG A 42 18.66 8.88 6.89
C ARG A 42 19.02 10.10 6.02
N ILE A 43 18.20 10.41 5.02
CA ILE A 43 18.46 11.44 4.01
C ILE A 43 18.32 12.82 4.62
N PHE A 44 17.22 13.07 5.33
CA PHE A 44 16.95 14.38 5.90
C PHE A 44 17.56 14.57 7.29
N ARG A 45 18.15 13.51 7.88
CA ARG A 45 18.74 13.51 9.23
C ARG A 45 17.75 14.01 10.30
N LEU A 46 16.47 13.74 10.08
CA LEU A 46 15.36 14.08 10.98
C LEU A 46 15.12 12.91 11.92
N ASP A 47 14.42 13.16 13.01
CA ASP A 47 13.86 12.10 13.84
C ASP A 47 12.38 11.96 13.50
N LEU A 48 12.03 10.98 12.65
CA LEU A 48 10.68 10.88 12.09
C LEU A 48 9.59 10.80 13.15
N ARG A 49 9.85 10.07 14.24
CA ARG A 49 8.86 9.92 15.31
C ARG A 49 8.59 11.26 15.98
N ARG A 50 9.65 12.03 16.26
CA ARG A 50 9.51 13.35 16.88
C ARG A 50 8.73 14.28 15.97
N GLU A 51 9.11 14.32 14.70
CA GLU A 51 8.54 15.23 13.73
C GLU A 51 7.06 14.92 13.40
N LEU A 52 6.65 13.64 13.39
CA LEU A 52 5.25 13.24 13.20
C LEU A 52 4.40 13.37 14.47
N ILE A 53 4.95 13.02 15.65
CA ILE A 53 4.17 12.89 16.89
C ILE A 53 4.16 14.19 17.69
N GLU A 54 5.34 14.80 17.88
CA GLU A 54 5.52 16.00 18.70
C GLU A 54 5.30 17.26 17.87
N ASP A 55 6.01 17.40 16.76
CA ASP A 55 5.95 18.59 15.91
C ASP A 55 4.74 18.58 14.95
N GLN A 56 4.04 17.45 14.86
CA GLN A 56 2.84 17.25 14.03
C GLN A 56 3.03 17.75 12.59
N ASN A 57 4.20 17.47 12.01
CA ASN A 57 4.56 17.97 10.70
C ASN A 57 3.67 17.35 9.61
N ILE A 58 2.67 18.12 9.20
CA ILE A 58 1.68 17.73 8.19
C ILE A 58 2.36 17.38 6.86
N GLY A 59 3.48 18.04 6.53
CA GLY A 59 4.23 17.76 5.30
C GLY A 59 4.79 16.34 5.27
N LEU A 60 5.39 15.89 6.37
CA LEU A 60 5.85 14.50 6.49
C LEU A 60 4.70 13.51 6.55
N GLY A 61 3.60 13.85 7.24
CA GLY A 61 2.38 13.05 7.25
C GLY A 61 1.81 12.83 5.85
N LEU A 62 1.75 13.90 5.05
CA LEU A 62 1.26 13.85 3.66
C LEU A 62 2.20 13.04 2.77
N ALA A 63 3.53 13.19 2.94
CA ALA A 63 4.50 12.38 2.22
C ALA A 63 4.30 10.89 2.53
N PHE A 64 4.12 10.53 3.80
CA PHE A 64 3.86 9.15 4.22
C PHE A 64 2.58 8.58 3.61
N ALA A 65 1.48 9.35 3.66
CA ALA A 65 0.21 8.95 3.07
C ALA A 65 0.32 8.80 1.55
N GLY A 66 1.00 9.72 0.87
CA GLY A 66 1.24 9.66 -0.57
C GLY A 66 2.03 8.43 -0.98
N THR A 67 3.10 8.10 -0.25
CA THR A 67 3.89 6.90 -0.49
C THR A 67 3.07 5.62 -0.24
N ALA A 68 2.30 5.57 0.84
CA ALA A 68 1.41 4.43 1.11
C ALA A 68 0.39 4.22 -0.02
N MET A 69 -0.21 5.31 -0.51
CA MET A 69 -1.17 5.28 -1.60
C MET A 69 -0.52 4.83 -2.93
N ALA A 70 0.67 5.33 -3.24
CA ALA A 70 1.41 4.89 -4.43
C ALA A 70 1.74 3.40 -4.38
N ILE A 71 2.23 2.89 -3.24
CA ILE A 71 2.51 1.46 -3.04
C ILE A 71 1.24 0.63 -3.21
N ALA A 72 0.12 1.07 -2.62
CA ALA A 72 -1.16 0.37 -2.75
C ALA A 72 -1.62 0.27 -4.21
N ILE A 73 -1.51 1.35 -4.99
CA ILE A 73 -1.86 1.38 -6.41
C ILE A 73 -0.96 0.42 -7.22
N ILE A 74 0.35 0.44 -6.98
CA ILE A 74 1.30 -0.44 -7.67
C ILE A 74 0.97 -1.92 -7.37
N ILE A 75 0.75 -2.26 -6.10
CA ILE A 75 0.38 -3.62 -5.70
C ILE A 75 -0.93 -4.05 -6.35
N ALA A 76 -1.95 -3.19 -6.32
CA ALA A 76 -3.25 -3.49 -6.93
C ALA A 76 -3.10 -3.76 -8.44
N ALA A 77 -2.30 -2.96 -9.15
CA ALA A 77 -2.01 -3.17 -10.56
C ALA A 77 -1.25 -4.49 -10.81
N THR A 78 -0.36 -4.88 -9.89
CA THR A 78 0.46 -6.11 -10.01
C THR A 78 -0.34 -7.37 -9.67
N ILE A 79 -1.33 -7.29 -8.79
CA ILE A 79 -2.22 -8.43 -8.46
C ILE A 79 -3.26 -8.64 -9.57
N LEU A 80 -3.69 -7.57 -10.24
CA LEU A 80 -4.69 -7.62 -11.31
C LEU A 80 -4.11 -8.09 -12.66
N SER A 81 -2.80 -7.96 -12.87
CA SER A 81 -2.09 -8.40 -14.09
C SER A 81 -1.86 -9.91 -14.10
#